data_AF-A0A1G0P5R6-F1
#
_entry.id   AF-A0A1G0P5R6-F1
#
_cell.length_a   1.000
_cell.length_b   1.000
_cell.length_c   1.000
_cell.angle_alpha   90.00
_cell.angle_beta   90.00
_cell.angle_gamma   90.00
#
_symmetry.space_group_name_H-M   'P 1'
#
loop_
_entity.id
_entity.type
_entity.pdbx_description
1 polymer ?
#
loop_
_entity_poly.entity_id
_entity_poly.type
_entity_poly.pdbx_seq_one_letter_code
_entity_poly.pdbx_strand_id
1 'polypeptide(L)'
;MVKWVQRRVKFAGTEVKSSQKAAAEVVRVKLQRSGRSFVGRHENGSRAVTDEISHAAEATLDALRQVVGKDTTIELKTVGPVAALGHSFVLAVLEVAVQGRTHTLMGVCPLSLNPARDAALAVLDATNRVLGLS
;
A
#
# COMPACT_ATOMS: atom_id res chain seq x y z
N MET A 1 -3.85 -18.49 -28.50
CA MET A 1 -3.71 -19.10 -27.16
C MET A 1 -3.31 -18.01 -26.18
N VAL A 2 -4.26 -17.49 -25.40
CA VAL A 2 -4.01 -16.37 -24.48
C VAL A 2 -3.21 -16.90 -23.29
N LYS A 3 -1.92 -16.56 -23.19
CA LYS A 3 -1.11 -16.81 -22.00
C LYS A 3 -1.63 -15.92 -20.89
N TRP A 4 -2.38 -16.49 -19.95
CA TRP A 4 -2.79 -15.84 -18.72
C TRP A 4 -1.55 -15.41 -17.95
N VAL A 5 -1.30 -14.12 -17.89
CA VAL A 5 -0.10 -13.63 -17.27
C VAL A 5 -0.28 -13.49 -15.76
N GLN A 6 0.59 -14.17 -15.02
CA GLN A 6 0.76 -14.19 -13.55
C GLN A 6 1.24 -12.85 -12.94
N ARG A 7 0.87 -11.69 -13.50
CA ARG A 7 1.69 -10.48 -13.40
C ARG A 7 1.25 -9.43 -12.34
N ARG A 8 0.18 -9.67 -11.55
CA ARG A 8 -0.25 -8.77 -10.44
C ARG A 8 0.71 -8.81 -9.23
N VAL A 9 0.88 -7.67 -8.55
CA VAL A 9 1.57 -7.61 -7.26
C VAL A 9 0.64 -8.14 -6.17
N LYS A 10 1.13 -9.09 -5.39
CA LYS A 10 0.41 -9.76 -4.31
C LYS A 10 0.93 -9.29 -2.96
N PHE A 11 0.03 -9.15 -2.01
CA PHE A 11 0.37 -9.00 -0.60
C PHE A 11 0.93 -10.33 -0.07
N ALA A 12 2.06 -10.27 0.65
CA ALA A 12 2.70 -11.45 1.23
C ALA A 12 2.86 -11.38 2.76
N GLY A 13 2.71 -10.20 3.37
CA GLY A 13 2.70 -10.07 4.83
C GLY A 13 2.95 -8.64 5.31
N THR A 14 2.56 -8.38 6.56
CA THR A 14 2.90 -7.16 7.31
C THR A 14 3.59 -7.55 8.61
N GLU A 15 4.54 -6.73 9.04
CA GLU A 15 5.13 -6.79 10.37
C GLU A 15 5.07 -5.38 10.97
N VAL A 16 4.49 -5.25 12.16
CA VAL A 16 4.50 -4.02 12.95
C VAL A 16 5.41 -4.26 14.15
N LYS A 17 6.48 -3.46 14.27
CA LYS A 17 7.40 -3.53 15.40
C LYS A 17 7.39 -2.19 16.13
N SER A 18 6.84 -2.19 17.33
CA SER A 18 6.95 -1.06 18.25
C SER A 18 8.21 -1.21 19.09
N SER A 19 9.03 -0.16 19.15
CA SER A 19 10.20 -0.10 20.02
C SER A 19 9.95 0.89 21.15
N GLN A 20 9.78 0.36 22.37
CA GLN A 20 9.63 1.18 23.58
C GLN A 20 10.86 2.04 23.86
N LYS A 21 12.07 1.59 23.45
CA LYS A 21 13.33 2.34 23.64
C LYS A 21 13.49 3.53 22.70
N ALA A 22 12.95 3.45 21.48
CA ALA A 22 13.16 4.46 20.44
C ALA A 22 11.95 5.39 20.24
N ALA A 23 10.84 5.17 20.97
CA ALA A 23 9.56 5.85 20.76
C ALA A 23 9.11 5.86 19.28
N ALA A 24 9.51 4.84 18.53
CA ALA A 24 9.30 4.72 17.10
C ALA A 24 8.62 3.38 16.79
N GLU A 25 7.59 3.45 15.96
CA GLU A 25 6.94 2.29 15.35
C GLU A 25 7.46 2.13 13.94
N VAL A 26 7.80 0.88 13.60
CA VAL A 26 8.27 0.51 12.27
C VAL A 26 7.28 -0.47 11.67
N VAL A 27 6.69 -0.08 10.55
CA VAL A 27 5.84 -0.96 9.75
C VAL A 27 6.63 -1.45 8.55
N ARG A 28 6.58 -2.76 8.32
CA ARG A 28 7.14 -3.42 7.13
C ARG A 28 6.04 -4.13 6.37
N VAL A 29 6.01 -3.93 5.06
CA VAL A 29 5.09 -4.61 4.15
C VAL A 29 5.88 -5.40 3.13
N LYS A 30 5.55 -6.68 2.98
CA LYS A 30 6.13 -7.57 1.98
C LYS A 30 5.15 -7.77 0.83
N LEU A 31 5.61 -7.49 -0.37
CA LEU A 31 4.91 -7.70 -1.62
C LEU A 31 5.63 -8.78 -2.45
N GLN A 32 4.88 -9.45 -3.33
CA GLN A 32 5.42 -10.44 -4.27
C GLN A 32 4.92 -10.19 -5.69
N ARG A 33 5.83 -10.34 -6.66
CA ARG A 33 5.50 -10.33 -8.10
C ARG A 33 6.44 -11.27 -8.85
N SER A 34 5.88 -12.17 -9.64
CA SER A 34 6.65 -13.10 -10.48
C SER A 34 7.78 -13.83 -9.74
N GLY A 35 7.51 -14.31 -8.51
CA GLY A 35 8.48 -15.02 -7.66
C GLY A 35 9.49 -14.13 -6.93
N ARG A 36 9.54 -12.83 -7.21
CA ARG A 36 10.38 -11.86 -6.48
C ARG A 36 9.62 -11.25 -5.31
N SER A 37 10.33 -11.01 -4.21
CA SER A 37 9.79 -10.32 -3.04
C SER A 37 10.35 -8.90 -2.94
N PHE A 38 9.50 -7.96 -2.54
CA PHE A 38 9.82 -6.55 -2.33
C PHE A 38 9.37 -6.20 -0.92
N VAL A 39 10.21 -5.51 -0.16
CA VAL A 39 9.91 -5.16 1.22
C VAL A 39 10.02 -3.66 1.35
N GLY A 40 8.91 -3.03 1.68
CA GLY A 40 8.87 -1.61 1.98
C GLY A 40 8.78 -1.39 3.49
N ARG A 41 9.27 -0.23 3.92
CA ARG A 41 9.34 0.15 5.33
C ARG A 41 8.91 1.59 5.51
N HIS A 42 8.19 1.83 6.59
CA HIS A 42 7.94 3.19 7.08
C HIS A 42 8.22 3.25 8.58
N GLU A 43 8.84 4.34 9.03
CA GLU A 43 9.17 4.60 10.43
C GLU A 43 8.46 5.88 10.87
N ASN A 44 7.86 5.87 12.06
CA ASN A 44 7.31 7.10 12.63
C ASN A 44 8.42 7.91 13.34
N GLY A 45 8.45 9.21 13.10
CA GLY A 45 9.18 10.15 13.96
C GLY A 45 8.30 10.58 15.12
N SER A 46 8.82 10.50 16.35
CA SER A 46 8.24 10.97 17.62
C SER A 46 6.70 11.14 17.66
N ARG A 47 6.01 10.10 18.15
CA ARG A 47 4.76 10.17 18.94
C ARG A 47 3.59 10.99 18.38
N ALA A 48 3.59 11.37 17.10
CA ALA A 48 2.34 11.69 16.42
C ALA A 48 1.52 10.41 16.38
N VAL A 49 0.26 10.49 16.82
CA VAL A 49 -0.74 9.41 16.71
C VAL A 49 -1.08 9.27 15.22
N THR A 50 -0.11 8.83 14.45
CA THR A 50 -0.29 8.52 13.04
C THR A 50 -0.77 7.08 13.00
N ASP A 51 -2.00 6.91 12.51
CA ASP A 51 -2.73 5.65 12.48
C ASP A 51 -1.91 4.55 11.76
N GLU A 52 -1.93 3.33 12.31
CA GLU A 52 -1.30 2.12 11.76
C GLU A 52 -1.63 1.94 10.28
N ILE A 53 -2.84 2.34 9.87
CA ILE A 53 -3.33 2.37 8.49
C ILE A 53 -2.41 3.20 7.58
N SER A 54 -2.06 4.42 7.99
CA SER A 54 -1.24 5.34 7.19
C SER A 54 0.20 4.84 7.06
N HIS A 55 0.77 4.30 8.14
CA HIS A 55 2.12 3.74 8.11
C HIS A 55 2.21 2.48 7.25
N ALA A 56 1.20 1.61 7.30
CA ALA A 56 1.15 0.45 6.43
C ALA A 56 0.95 0.84 4.96
N ALA A 57 0.16 1.86 4.67
CA ALA A 57 0.01 2.39 3.31
C ALA A 57 1.34 2.92 2.76
N GLU A 58 2.07 3.74 3.53
CA GLU A 58 3.38 4.24 3.12
C GLU A 58 4.42 3.14 2.95
N ALA A 59 4.48 2.17 3.87
CA ALA A 59 5.35 1.00 3.72
C ALA A 59 4.98 0.17 2.48
N THR A 60 3.69 0.12 2.12
CA THR A 60 3.24 -0.52 0.86
C THR A 60 3.71 0.27 -0.36
N LEU A 61 3.64 1.60 -0.33
CA LEU A 61 4.14 2.44 -1.41
C LEU A 61 5.65 2.33 -1.57
N ASP A 62 6.41 2.29 -0.48
CA ASP A 62 7.85 2.04 -0.50
C ASP A 62 8.18 0.71 -1.20
N ALA A 63 7.41 -0.35 -0.91
CA ALA A 63 7.54 -1.63 -1.61
C ALA A 63 7.17 -1.52 -3.10
N LEU A 64 6.09 -0.81 -3.44
CA LEU A 64 5.63 -0.63 -4.83
C LEU A 64 6.59 0.21 -5.67
N ARG A 65 7.25 1.21 -5.08
CA ARG A 65 8.29 2.03 -5.73
C ARG A 65 9.47 1.19 -6.21
N GLN A 66 9.76 0.06 -5.54
CA GLN A 66 10.77 -0.91 -5.99
C GLN A 66 10.29 -1.79 -7.15
N VAL A 67 8.98 -1.88 -7.37
CA VAL A 67 8.35 -2.69 -8.43
C VAL A 67 8.16 -1.90 -9.73
N VAL A 68 7.87 -0.60 -9.62
CA VAL A 68 7.64 0.28 -10.77
C VAL A 68 8.94 0.80 -11.38
N GLY A 69 8.88 1.23 -12.65
CA GLY A 69 10.01 1.85 -13.33
C GLY A 69 10.30 3.26 -12.82
N LYS A 70 11.50 3.79 -13.13
CA LYS A 70 11.95 5.12 -12.69
C LYS A 70 11.06 6.28 -13.20
N ASP A 71 10.32 6.06 -14.27
CA ASP A 71 9.43 7.06 -14.88
C ASP A 71 8.01 7.06 -14.27
N THR A 72 7.82 6.35 -13.16
CA THR A 72 6.55 6.27 -12.43
C THR A 72 6.74 6.76 -11.01
N THR A 73 6.02 7.81 -10.63
CA THR A 73 5.92 8.26 -9.24
C THR A 73 4.58 7.83 -8.66
N ILE A 74 4.59 7.47 -7.37
CA ILE A 74 3.39 7.10 -6.62
C ILE A 74 3.42 7.84 -5.29
N GLU A 75 2.37 8.59 -5.01
CA GLU A 75 2.21 9.37 -3.79
C GLU A 75 0.90 9.01 -3.08
N LEU A 76 0.96 8.89 -1.77
CA LEU A 76 -0.22 8.78 -0.92
C LEU A 76 -0.84 10.16 -0.75
N LYS A 77 -2.13 10.31 -1.07
CA LYS A 77 -2.86 11.55 -0.76
C LYS A 77 -3.66 11.42 0.51
N THR A 78 -4.39 10.32 0.65
CA THR A 78 -5.09 10.00 1.89
C THR A 78 -5.33 8.51 2.00
N VAL A 79 -5.39 8.03 3.23
CA VAL A 79 -5.86 6.68 3.55
C VAL A 79 -6.57 6.72 4.90
N GLY A 80 -7.65 5.96 5.02
CA GLY A 80 -8.38 5.91 6.27
C GLY A 80 -9.64 5.07 6.20
N PRO A 81 -10.27 4.84 7.36
CA PRO A 81 -11.54 4.15 7.44
C PRO A 81 -12.67 5.02 6.87
N VAL A 82 -13.54 4.41 6.08
CA VAL A 82 -14.78 4.99 5.57
C VAL A 82 -15.93 4.02 5.83
N ALA A 83 -17.11 4.54 6.13
CA ALA A 83 -18.33 3.74 6.29
C ALA A 83 -19.28 4.03 5.13
N ALA A 84 -19.77 2.98 4.47
CA ALA A 84 -20.73 3.09 3.37
C ALA A 84 -21.63 1.86 3.34
N LEU A 85 -22.93 2.06 3.08
CA LEU A 85 -23.90 0.97 2.90
C LEU A 85 -23.94 -0.04 4.07
N GLY A 86 -23.71 0.42 5.31
CA GLY A 86 -23.68 -0.45 6.50
C GLY A 86 -22.39 -1.25 6.67
N HIS A 87 -21.35 -0.97 5.89
CA HIS A 87 -20.05 -1.63 5.95
C HIS A 87 -18.92 -0.62 6.20
N SER A 88 -17.83 -1.07 6.81
CA SER A 88 -16.60 -0.29 7.01
C SER A 88 -15.49 -0.79 6.10
N PHE A 89 -14.75 0.15 5.51
CA PHE A 89 -13.67 -0.10 4.57
C PHE A 89 -12.47 0.78 4.90
N VAL A 90 -11.29 0.37 4.50
CA VAL A 90 -10.16 1.28 4.30
C VAL A 90 -10.21 1.78 2.85
N LEU A 91 -10.24 3.10 2.66
CA LEU A 91 -10.08 3.75 1.37
C LEU A 91 -8.66 4.29 1.26
N ALA A 92 -7.96 3.99 0.16
CA ALA A 92 -6.69 4.60 -0.19
C ALA A 92 -6.86 5.44 -1.46
N VAL A 93 -6.39 6.69 -1.41
CA VAL A 93 -6.35 7.61 -2.54
C VAL A 93 -4.89 7.95 -2.83
N LEU A 94 -4.48 7.70 -4.07
CA LEU A 94 -3.11 7.86 -4.54
C LEU A 94 -3.08 8.81 -5.73
N GLU A 95 -1.99 9.53 -5.89
CA GLU A 95 -1.62 10.08 -7.19
C GLU A 95 -0.50 9.26 -7.81
N VAL A 96 -0.63 9.02 -9.11
CA VAL A 96 0.38 8.34 -9.89
C VAL A 96 0.71 9.18 -11.11
N ALA A 97 1.98 9.53 -11.31
CA ALA A 97 2.44 10.14 -12.55
C ALA A 97 3.16 9.11 -13.41
N VAL A 98 2.72 8.93 -14.66
CA VAL A 98 3.32 8.04 -15.67
C VAL A 98 3.37 8.78 -16.99
N GLN A 99 4.53 8.80 -17.65
CA GLN A 99 4.69 9.41 -18.98
C GLN A 99 4.19 10.88 -19.05
N GLY A 100 4.43 11.64 -17.98
CA GLY A 100 4.04 13.05 -17.89
C GLY A 100 2.55 13.31 -17.66
N ARG A 101 1.75 12.27 -17.38
CA ARG A 101 0.33 12.40 -17.00
C ARG A 101 0.14 11.96 -15.56
N THR A 102 -0.61 12.77 -14.80
CA THR A 102 -1.01 12.46 -13.42
C THR A 102 -2.41 11.88 -13.39
N HIS A 103 -2.57 10.80 -12.62
CA HIS A 103 -3.83 10.09 -12.43
C HIS A 103 -4.11 9.94 -10.94
N THR A 104 -5.34 10.21 -10.53
CA THR A 104 -5.83 9.87 -9.19
C THR A 104 -6.36 8.44 -9.19
N LEU A 105 -5.81 7.60 -8.32
CA LEU A 105 -6.24 6.21 -8.15
C LEU A 105 -6.92 6.04 -6.79
N MET A 106 -7.97 5.22 -6.76
CA MET A 106 -8.68 4.88 -5.54
C MET A 106 -8.80 3.36 -5.42
N GLY A 107 -8.60 2.87 -4.21
CA GLY A 107 -8.74 1.46 -3.90
C GLY A 107 -9.34 1.26 -2.52
N VAL A 108 -10.05 0.15 -2.36
CA VAL A 108 -10.79 -0.14 -1.13
C VAL A 108 -10.52 -1.56 -0.64
N CYS A 109 -10.53 -1.73 0.68
CA CYS A 109 -10.51 -3.04 1.32
C CYS A 109 -11.52 -3.02 2.48
N PRO A 110 -12.35 -4.07 2.67
CA PRO A 110 -13.14 -4.20 3.90
C PRO A 110 -12.25 -4.09 5.14
N LEU A 111 -12.70 -3.34 6.15
CA LEU A 111 -11.98 -3.19 7.41
C LEU A 111 -12.16 -4.45 8.26
N SER A 112 -11.05 -4.98 8.76
CA SER A 112 -10.97 -6.16 9.62
C SER A 112 -10.24 -5.84 10.93
N LEU A 113 -9.87 -6.87 11.69
CA LEU A 113 -9.06 -6.74 12.90
C LEU A 113 -7.57 -6.52 12.60
N ASN A 114 -7.16 -6.46 11.33
CA ASN A 114 -5.77 -6.22 10.92
C ASN A 114 -5.69 -4.98 10.01
N PRO A 115 -5.73 -3.76 10.58
CA PRO A 115 -5.78 -2.51 9.82
C PRO A 115 -4.53 -2.29 8.95
N ALA A 116 -3.34 -2.72 9.37
CA ALA A 116 -2.14 -2.66 8.53
C ALA A 116 -2.28 -3.48 7.25
N ARG A 117 -2.80 -4.71 7.35
CA ARG A 117 -3.07 -5.57 6.18
C ARG A 117 -4.11 -4.92 5.28
N ASP A 118 -5.18 -4.38 5.84
CA ASP A 118 -6.29 -3.85 5.05
C ASP A 118 -5.89 -2.57 4.31
N ALA A 119 -5.06 -1.72 4.92
CA ALA A 119 -4.45 -0.58 4.26
C ALA A 119 -3.56 -1.00 3.08
N ALA A 120 -2.69 -2.00 3.26
CA ALA A 120 -1.85 -2.53 2.19
C ALA A 120 -2.70 -3.06 1.03
N LEU A 121 -3.81 -3.75 1.33
CA LEU A 121 -4.72 -4.27 0.30
C LEU A 121 -5.49 -3.15 -0.42
N ALA A 122 -5.92 -2.10 0.28
CA ALA A 122 -6.57 -0.95 -0.35
C ALA A 122 -5.62 -0.24 -1.34
N VAL A 123 -4.35 -0.06 -0.96
CA VAL A 123 -3.31 0.48 -1.86
C VAL A 123 -3.09 -0.43 -3.08
N LEU A 124 -3.04 -1.76 -2.87
CA LEU A 124 -2.90 -2.71 -3.97
C LEU A 124 -4.13 -2.76 -4.88
N ASP A 125 -5.34 -2.59 -4.36
CA ASP A 125 -6.57 -2.49 -5.15
C ASP A 125 -6.53 -1.26 -6.07
N ALA A 126 -6.06 -0.12 -5.56
CA ALA A 126 -5.90 1.11 -6.35
C ALA A 126 -4.89 0.93 -7.49
N THR A 127 -3.74 0.32 -7.17
CA THR A 127 -2.57 0.32 -8.06
C THR A 127 -2.57 -0.83 -9.06
N ASN A 128 -3.03 -2.04 -8.69
CA ASN A 128 -3.03 -3.19 -9.60
C ASN A 128 -3.94 -2.99 -10.83
N ARG A 129 -4.94 -2.10 -10.75
CA ARG A 129 -5.85 -1.79 -11.87
C ARG A 129 -5.19 -0.95 -12.95
N VAL A 130 -4.39 0.05 -12.56
CA VAL A 130 -3.86 1.07 -13.48
C VAL A 130 -2.39 0.83 -13.82
N LEU A 131 -1.58 0.43 -12.83
CA LEU A 131 -0.17 0.12 -13.09
C LEU A 131 0.00 -1.13 -13.95
N GLY A 132 -1.11 -1.82 -14.28
CA GLY A 132 -1.16 -2.88 -15.26
C GLY A 132 0.08 -3.72 -15.13
N LEU A 133 0.31 -4.25 -13.91
CA LEU A 133 1.51 -5.03 -13.61
C LEU A 133 1.60 -6.27 -14.51
N SER A 134 0.63 -6.45 -15.42
CA SER A 134 0.74 -6.97 -16.79
C SER A 134 0.30 -8.39 -16.87
#